data_AF-A0A3D1B784-F1
#
_entry.id   AF-A0A3D1B784-F1
#
_cell.length_a   1.000
_cell.length_b   1.000
_cell.length_c   1.000
_cell.angle_alpha   90.00
_cell.angle_beta   90.00
_cell.angle_gamma   90.00
#
_symmetry.space_group_name_H-M   'P 1'
#
loop_
_entity.id
_entity.type
_entity.pdbx_description
1 polymer ?
#
loop_
_entity_poly.entity_id
_entity_poly.type
_entity_poly.pdbx_seq_one_letter_code
_entity_poly.pdbx_strand_id
1 'polypeptide(L)'
;IRKKGLDAVPQASMPLFTRPQSTFLGSASQVEAYVYALARFEPKPAQFPRAGGKRKTDAPRSPLTAREMLDRCEQALPLPDLMQWLLEQEPEGATDELLYWFSRLSRDARFQRDRLERREYLTREHQVSLSSFALLANANG
;
A
#
# COMPACT_ATOMS: atom_id res chain seq x y z
N ILE A 1 15.69 1.45 40.21
CA ILE A 1 15.32 0.05 40.58
C ILE A 1 14.33 -0.42 39.50
N ARG A 2 14.45 -1.50 38.74
CA ARG A 2 15.45 -2.56 38.49
C ARG A 2 15.09 -3.17 37.11
N LYS A 3 16.14 -3.56 36.37
CA LYS A 3 16.23 -4.54 35.27
C LYS A 3 14.97 -5.36 34.95
N LYS A 4 14.57 -5.36 33.67
CA LYS A 4 14.20 -6.61 32.98
C LYS A 4 14.61 -6.49 31.51
N GLY A 5 15.81 -7.01 31.22
CA GLY A 5 16.30 -7.15 29.85
C GLY A 5 15.39 -8.14 29.14
N LEU A 6 14.95 -7.76 27.95
CA LEU A 6 14.50 -8.71 26.94
C LEU A 6 15.76 -9.30 26.30
N ASP A 7 16.42 -10.21 27.02
CA ASP A 7 17.27 -11.23 26.40
C ASP A 7 16.35 -12.28 25.77
N ALA A 8 15.60 -11.87 24.76
CA ALA A 8 15.06 -12.80 23.80
C ALA A 8 16.17 -12.97 22.75
N VAL A 9 17.18 -13.77 23.09
CA VAL A 9 17.95 -14.45 22.05
C VAL A 9 16.91 -15.12 21.16
N PRO A 10 16.88 -14.89 19.84
CA PRO A 10 16.03 -15.68 18.99
C PRO A 10 16.49 -17.12 19.20
N GLN A 11 15.69 -17.90 19.93
CA GLN A 11 15.79 -19.35 19.91
C GLN A 11 15.77 -19.69 18.43
N ALA A 12 16.95 -20.04 17.91
CA ALA A 12 17.09 -20.53 16.55
C ALA A 12 15.97 -21.55 16.41
N SER A 13 15.03 -21.28 15.50
CA SER A 13 13.92 -22.17 15.23
C SER A 13 14.54 -23.49 14.80
N MET A 14 14.74 -24.40 15.75
CA MET A 14 15.19 -25.74 15.45
C MET A 14 14.07 -26.35 14.61
N PRO A 15 14.34 -26.77 13.38
CA PRO A 15 13.33 -27.47 12.61
C PRO A 15 12.93 -28.70 13.41
N LEU A 16 11.65 -28.78 13.77
CA LEU A 16 11.06 -29.99 14.33
C LEU A 16 11.10 -31.05 13.23
N PHE A 17 12.18 -31.82 13.18
CA PHE A 17 12.28 -32.99 12.33
C PHE A 17 11.36 -34.08 12.88
N THR A 18 10.12 -34.07 12.40
CA THR A 18 9.13 -35.11 12.68
C THR A 18 9.45 -36.37 11.87
N ARG A 19 10.31 -37.24 12.45
CA ARG A 19 10.60 -38.64 12.09
C ARG A 19 11.06 -38.93 10.63
N PRO A 20 11.90 -39.97 10.42
CA PRO A 20 12.57 -40.18 9.15
C PRO A 20 11.64 -40.94 8.21
N GLN A 21 10.86 -40.23 7.41
CA GLN A 21 10.64 -40.75 6.07
C GLN A 21 11.93 -40.46 5.30
N SER A 22 12.62 -41.53 4.94
CA SER A 22 13.75 -41.54 4.02
C SER A 22 13.30 -41.03 2.65
N THR A 23 13.07 -39.72 2.53
CA THR A 23 13.14 -39.01 1.27
C THR A 23 14.59 -38.61 1.09
N PHE A 24 15.37 -39.53 0.52
CA PHE A 24 16.69 -39.24 -0.01
C PHE A 24 16.54 -38.11 -1.03
N LEU A 25 16.79 -36.87 -0.60
CA LEU A 25 16.71 -35.70 -1.45
C LEU A 25 17.95 -35.67 -2.34
N GLY A 26 17.76 -36.18 -3.56
CA GLY A 26 18.63 -35.85 -4.68
C GLY A 26 19.68 -36.88 -5.04
N SER A 27 20.04 -36.88 -6.31
CA SER A 27 21.23 -37.54 -6.82
C SER A 27 22.47 -37.16 -5.99
N ALA A 28 23.53 -37.98 -6.04
CA ALA A 28 24.80 -37.70 -5.36
C ALA A 28 25.30 -36.25 -5.58
N SER A 29 25.03 -35.68 -6.76
CA SER A 29 25.31 -34.28 -7.09
C SER A 29 24.61 -33.24 -6.20
N GLN A 30 23.40 -33.51 -5.73
CA GLN A 30 22.65 -32.59 -4.86
C GLN A 30 23.20 -32.60 -3.43
N VAL A 31 23.63 -33.78 -2.96
CA VAL A 31 24.32 -33.94 -1.68
C VAL A 31 25.68 -33.24 -1.73
N GLU A 32 26.46 -33.45 -2.80
CA GLU A 32 27.75 -32.79 -3.00
C GLU A 32 27.61 -31.26 -3.07
N ALA A 33 26.63 -30.75 -3.83
CA ALA A 33 26.36 -29.32 -3.92
C ALA A 33 25.97 -28.71 -2.57
N TYR A 34 25.15 -29.43 -1.79
CA TYR A 34 24.75 -28.99 -0.45
C TYR A 34 25.93 -28.98 0.53
N VAL A 35 26.74 -30.05 0.57
CA VAL A 35 27.95 -30.13 1.41
C VAL A 35 28.95 -29.04 1.03
N TYR A 36 29.14 -28.79 -0.26
CA TYR A 36 30.02 -27.73 -0.75
C TYR A 36 29.55 -26.33 -0.35
N ALA A 37 28.24 -26.08 -0.42
CA ALA A 37 27.65 -24.81 0.00
C ALA A 37 27.83 -24.58 1.51
N LEU A 38 27.67 -25.62 2.33
CA LEU A 38 27.91 -25.55 3.77
C LEU A 38 29.38 -25.29 4.10
N ALA A 39 30.31 -25.96 3.40
CA ALA A 39 31.75 -25.80 3.62
C ALA A 39 32.26 -24.38 3.32
N ARG A 40 31.52 -23.61 2.51
CA ARG A 40 31.89 -22.25 2.06
C ARG A 40 30.96 -21.16 2.56
N PHE A 41 30.10 -21.49 3.51
CA PHE A 41 29.15 -20.53 4.02
C PHE A 41 29.87 -19.48 4.88
N GLU A 42 29.89 -18.24 4.41
CA GLU A 42 30.27 -17.08 5.21
C GLU A 42 29.00 -16.35 5.68
N PRO A 43 28.82 -16.14 7.00
CA PRO A 43 27.66 -15.42 7.50
C PRO A 43 27.77 -13.95 7.09
N LYS A 44 26.97 -13.54 6.10
CA LYS A 44 26.84 -12.12 5.76
C LYS A 44 26.23 -11.39 6.95
N PRO A 45 26.94 -10.47 7.61
CA PRO A 45 26.36 -9.74 8.73
C PRO A 45 25.16 -8.93 8.22
N ALA A 46 24.05 -9.01 8.95
CA ALA A 46 22.86 -8.22 8.67
C ALA A 46 23.20 -6.73 8.80
N GLN A 47 23.54 -6.10 7.67
CA GLN A 47 23.67 -4.65 7.60
C GLN A 47 22.26 -4.08 7.60
N PHE A 48 21.82 -3.59 8.76
CA PHE A 48 20.64 -2.74 8.81
C PHE A 48 20.88 -1.52 7.92
N PRO A 49 19.93 -1.14 7.05
CA PRO A 49 20.06 0.09 6.28
C PRO A 49 20.24 1.24 7.28
N ARG A 50 21.45 1.82 7.32
CA ARG A 50 21.69 3.04 8.09
C ARG A 50 20.77 4.09 7.50
N ALA A 51 20.05 4.82 8.35
CA ALA A 51 19.23 5.96 7.95
C ALA A 51 20.14 7.03 7.30
N GLY A 52 20.38 6.87 6.01
CA GLY A 52 21.45 7.52 5.29
C GLY A 52 20.90 8.39 4.18
N GLY A 53 20.85 9.69 4.47
CA GLY A 53 20.88 10.75 3.47
C GLY A 53 19.51 11.27 3.07
N LYS A 54 19.25 12.53 3.46
CA LYS A 54 18.26 13.39 2.80
C LYS A 54 18.65 13.52 1.33
N ARG A 55 18.24 12.59 0.48
CA ARG A 55 18.19 12.83 -0.95
C ARG A 55 17.06 13.81 -1.18
N LYS A 56 17.43 15.06 -1.44
CA LYS A 56 16.57 16.08 -2.04
C LYS A 56 16.41 15.74 -3.53
N THR A 57 15.90 14.56 -3.81
CA THR A 57 15.21 14.22 -5.05
C THR A 57 13.75 14.38 -4.70
N ASP A 58 12.99 15.08 -5.55
CA ASP A 58 11.55 15.35 -5.41
C ASP A 58 10.89 14.25 -4.57
N ALA A 59 10.56 14.59 -3.32
CA ALA A 59 10.13 13.57 -2.38
C ALA A 59 8.87 12.95 -2.98
N PRO A 60 8.80 11.62 -3.19
CA PRO A 60 7.56 11.01 -3.65
C PRO A 60 6.49 11.47 -2.68
N ARG A 61 5.48 12.21 -3.18
CA ARG A 61 4.35 12.66 -2.38
C ARG A 61 3.89 11.44 -1.60
N SER A 62 3.94 11.51 -0.27
CA SER A 62 3.41 10.44 0.56
C SER A 62 2.00 10.12 0.07
N PRO A 63 1.66 8.84 -0.12
CA PRO A 63 0.32 8.48 -0.60
C PRO A 63 -0.71 9.09 0.33
N LEU A 64 -1.70 9.78 -0.25
CA LEU A 64 -2.77 10.41 0.52
C LEU A 64 -3.49 9.37 1.36
N THR A 65 -3.58 9.63 2.65
CA THR A 65 -4.40 8.78 3.51
C THR A 65 -5.87 9.03 3.21
N ALA A 66 -6.71 8.01 3.41
CA ALA A 66 -8.15 8.16 3.18
C ALA A 66 -8.77 9.30 4.01
N ARG A 67 -8.23 9.56 5.20
CA ARG A 67 -8.67 10.66 6.06
C ARG A 67 -8.36 12.01 5.45
N GLU A 68 -7.14 12.21 4.97
CA GLU A 68 -6.74 13.47 4.32
C GLU A 68 -7.57 13.73 3.05
N MET A 69 -7.86 12.69 2.27
CA MET A 69 -8.70 12.83 1.07
C MET A 69 -10.14 13.22 1.43
N LEU A 70 -10.70 12.65 2.49
CA LEU A 70 -12.01 13.03 3.00
C LEU A 70 -12.03 14.47 3.51
N ASP A 71 -11.03 14.86 4.31
CA ASP A 71 -10.94 16.21 4.86
C ASP A 71 -10.77 17.25 3.74
N ARG A 72 -10.02 16.93 2.68
CA ARG A 72 -9.92 17.78 1.47
C ARG A 72 -11.25 17.88 0.71
N CYS A 73 -11.94 16.76 0.55
CA CYS A 73 -13.24 16.73 -0.12
C CYS A 73 -14.27 17.58 0.66
N GLU A 74 -14.25 17.51 1.99
CA GLU A 74 -15.12 18.28 2.89
C GLU A 74 -14.85 19.79 2.80
N GLN A 75 -13.57 20.18 2.73
CA GLN A 75 -13.16 21.59 2.55
C GLN A 75 -13.52 22.15 1.16
N ALA A 76 -13.69 21.29 0.15
CA ALA A 76 -14.02 21.67 -1.21
C ALA A 76 -15.54 21.76 -1.46
N LEU A 77 -16.38 21.47 -0.46
CA LEU A 77 -17.83 21.58 -0.59
C LEU A 77 -18.27 23.05 -0.74
N PRO A 78 -19.29 23.35 -1.58
CA PRO A 78 -20.08 22.42 -2.39
C PRO A 78 -19.32 21.97 -3.64
N LEU A 79 -19.36 20.67 -3.92
CA LEU A 79 -18.59 20.06 -4.99
C LEU A 79 -19.55 19.67 -6.12
N PRO A 80 -19.52 20.37 -7.28
CA PRO A 80 -20.52 20.17 -8.33
C PRO A 80 -20.36 18.85 -9.09
N ASP A 81 -19.13 18.34 -9.26
CA ASP A 81 -18.84 17.06 -9.91
C ASP A 81 -17.62 16.38 -9.28
N LEU A 82 -17.86 15.29 -8.54
CA LEU A 82 -16.83 14.54 -7.80
C LEU A 82 -15.70 14.00 -8.68
N MET A 83 -16.05 13.40 -9.81
CA MET A 83 -15.05 12.82 -10.71
C MET A 83 -14.18 13.90 -11.35
N GLN A 84 -14.77 15.04 -11.70
CA GLN A 84 -14.00 16.17 -12.22
C GLN A 84 -13.07 16.77 -11.16
N TRP A 85 -13.54 16.94 -9.93
CA TRP A 85 -12.69 17.40 -8.84
C TRP A 85 -11.53 16.45 -8.57
N LEU A 86 -11.75 15.12 -8.61
CA LEU A 86 -10.68 14.13 -8.44
C LEU A 86 -9.58 14.25 -9.52
N LEU A 87 -9.97 14.52 -10.76
CA LEU A 87 -9.01 14.75 -11.85
C LEU A 87 -8.18 16.03 -11.64
N GLU A 88 -8.77 17.06 -11.04
CA GLU A 88 -8.08 18.31 -10.71
C GLU A 88 -7.13 18.16 -9.51
N GLN A 89 -7.51 17.37 -8.51
CA GLN A 89 -6.68 17.11 -7.33
C GLN A 89 -5.49 16.19 -7.65
N GLU A 90 -5.73 15.13 -8.41
CA GLU A 90 -4.75 14.10 -8.74
C GLU A 90 -4.60 13.96 -10.27
N PRO A 91 -4.02 14.96 -10.97
CA PRO A 91 -3.90 14.95 -12.42
C PRO A 91 -2.98 13.84 -12.95
N GLU A 92 -2.04 13.39 -12.11
CA GLU A 92 -1.10 12.31 -12.44
C GLU A 92 -1.57 10.94 -11.94
N GLY A 93 -2.73 10.87 -11.27
CA GLY A 93 -3.27 9.67 -10.66
C GLY A 93 -3.63 8.59 -11.69
N ALA A 94 -3.36 7.34 -11.35
CA ALA A 94 -3.77 6.21 -12.17
C ALA A 94 -5.31 6.06 -12.19
N THR A 95 -5.85 5.47 -13.25
CA THR A 95 -7.30 5.39 -13.46
C THR A 95 -8.00 4.63 -12.32
N ASP A 96 -7.38 3.54 -11.87
CA ASP A 96 -7.87 2.68 -10.79
C ASP A 96 -7.85 3.39 -9.43
N GLU A 97 -6.81 4.16 -9.14
CA GLU A 97 -6.74 4.99 -7.92
C GLU A 97 -7.85 6.05 -7.91
N LEU A 98 -8.09 6.74 -9.03
CA LEU A 98 -9.17 7.71 -9.16
C LEU A 98 -10.54 7.06 -8.94
N LEU A 99 -10.77 5.88 -9.52
CA LEU A 99 -12.03 5.13 -9.35
C LEU A 99 -12.20 4.60 -7.92
N TYR A 100 -11.12 4.20 -7.28
CA TYR A 100 -11.12 3.83 -5.86
C TYR A 100 -11.54 5.02 -5.00
N TRP A 101 -10.95 6.20 -5.21
CA TRP A 101 -11.31 7.42 -4.48
C TRP A 101 -12.75 7.84 -4.77
N PHE A 102 -13.18 7.80 -6.03
CA PHE A 102 -14.55 8.07 -6.42
C PHE A 102 -15.55 7.17 -5.68
N SER A 103 -15.31 5.86 -5.66
CA SER A 103 -16.17 4.91 -4.96
C SER A 103 -16.16 5.12 -3.44
N ARG A 104 -15.03 5.56 -2.88
CA ARG A 104 -14.90 5.78 -1.43
C ARG A 104 -15.60 7.07 -1.00
N LEU A 105 -15.34 8.18 -1.67
CA LEU A 105 -15.91 9.50 -1.36
C LEU A 105 -17.41 9.54 -1.61
N SER A 106 -17.90 8.95 -2.71
CA SER A 106 -19.34 8.89 -3.02
C SER A 106 -20.18 8.11 -2.01
N ARG A 107 -19.55 7.26 -1.18
CA ARG A 107 -20.22 6.42 -0.17
C ARG A 107 -20.09 6.94 1.24
N ASP A 108 -19.32 8.00 1.47
CA ASP A 108 -19.12 8.53 2.81
C ASP A 108 -20.40 9.20 3.34
N ALA A 109 -20.71 8.97 4.62
CA ALA A 109 -21.94 9.44 5.25
C ALA A 109 -21.94 10.97 5.52
N ARG A 110 -20.77 11.60 5.51
CA ARG A 110 -20.61 13.05 5.68
C ARG A 110 -21.19 13.87 4.54
N PHE A 111 -21.37 13.25 3.37
CA PHE A 111 -21.78 13.96 2.16
C PHE A 111 -23.20 13.58 1.75
N GLN A 112 -24.01 14.60 1.47
CA GLN A 112 -25.21 14.42 0.69
C GLN A 112 -24.80 14.37 -0.78
N ARG A 113 -25.27 13.36 -1.51
CA ARG A 113 -24.94 13.13 -2.91
C ARG A 113 -26.16 13.29 -3.80
N ASP A 114 -26.00 13.98 -4.91
CA ASP A 114 -26.97 14.02 -6.00
C ASP A 114 -26.34 13.43 -7.26
N ARG A 115 -27.06 12.52 -7.92
CA ARG A 115 -26.51 11.75 -9.04
C ARG A 115 -26.62 12.56 -10.31
N LEU A 116 -25.49 12.75 -10.99
CA LEU A 116 -25.43 13.47 -12.25
C LEU A 116 -25.70 12.56 -13.45
N GLU A 117 -25.98 13.20 -14.58
CA GLU A 117 -26.04 12.54 -15.88
C GLU A 117 -24.72 11.85 -16.22
N ARG A 118 -24.82 10.80 -17.05
CA ARG A 118 -23.63 10.07 -17.50
C ARG A 118 -22.78 10.97 -18.39
N ARG A 119 -21.49 11.08 -18.07
CA ARG A 119 -20.50 11.88 -18.80
C ARG A 119 -19.24 11.08 -19.06
N GLU A 120 -18.40 11.60 -19.95
CA GLU A 120 -17.10 11.05 -20.27
C GLU A 120 -16.01 11.88 -19.59
N TYR A 121 -15.12 11.20 -18.90
CA TYR A 121 -14.00 11.77 -18.15
C TYR A 121 -12.70 11.24 -18.73
N LEU A 122 -11.80 12.13 -19.09
CA LEU A 122 -10.48 11.76 -19.58
C LEU A 122 -9.52 11.66 -18.39
N THR A 123 -9.15 10.42 -18.05
CA THR A 123 -8.04 10.16 -17.14
C THR A 123 -6.74 10.12 -17.94
N ARG A 124 -5.60 10.01 -17.25
CA ARG A 124 -4.30 9.90 -17.91
C ARG A 124 -4.19 8.69 -18.85
N GLU A 125 -4.83 7.57 -18.50
CA GLU A 125 -4.66 6.31 -19.22
C GLU A 125 -5.90 5.94 -20.05
N HIS A 126 -7.10 6.30 -19.57
CA HIS A 126 -8.36 5.85 -20.15
C HIS A 126 -9.40 6.98 -20.24
N GLN A 127 -10.34 6.82 -21.17
CA GLN A 127 -11.59 7.56 -21.18
C GLN A 127 -12.65 6.74 -20.42
N VAL A 128 -13.16 7.30 -19.33
CA VAL A 128 -14.13 6.63 -18.45
C VAL A 128 -15.49 7.27 -18.60
N SER A 129 -16.51 6.46 -18.85
CA SER A 129 -17.90 6.91 -18.92
C SER A 129 -18.65 6.49 -17.66
N LEU A 130 -19.09 7.44 -16.83
CA LEU A 130 -19.83 7.18 -15.59
C LEU A 130 -20.78 8.32 -15.21
N SER A 131 -21.72 8.03 -14.31
CA SER A 131 -22.54 9.05 -13.64
C SER A 131 -21.80 9.51 -12.39
N SER A 132 -21.31 10.75 -12.38
CA SER A 132 -20.67 11.33 -11.20
C SER A 132 -21.71 11.82 -10.18
N PHE A 133 -21.25 12.44 -9.10
CA PHE A 133 -22.10 12.99 -8.05
C PHE A 133 -21.74 14.44 -7.77
N ALA A 134 -22.76 15.28 -7.59
CA ALA A 134 -22.61 16.53 -6.86
C ALA A 134 -22.65 16.21 -5.36
N LEU A 135 -21.69 16.73 -4.59
CA LEU A 135 -21.61 16.56 -3.15
C LEU A 135 -21.90 17.87 -2.42
N LEU A 136 -22.72 17.77 -1.37
CA LEU A 136 -23.05 18.83 -0.44
C LEU A 136 -22.73 18.37 0.99
N ALA A 137 -22.52 19.33 1.89
CA ALA A 137 -22.37 19.02 3.31
C ALA A 137 -23.68 18.42 3.82
N ASN A 138 -23.59 17.26 4.48
CA ASN A 138 -24.76 16.69 5.14
C ASN A 138 -25.05 17.51 6.40
N ALA A 139 -26.22 18.14 6.48
CA ALA A 139 -26.61 18.97 7.62
C ALA A 139 -26.76 18.19 8.95
N ASN A 140 -26.74 16.86 8.89
CA ASN A 140 -26.90 15.96 10.05
C ASN A 140 -25.61 15.21 10.44
N GLY A 141 -24.44 15.67 9.98
CA GLY A 141 -23.12 15.07 10.28
C GLY A 141 -22.47 15.63 11.53
#